data_AF-A0A2E9NMY6-F1
#
_entry.id   AF-A0A2E9NMY6-F1
#
_cell.length_a   1.000
_cell.length_b   1.000
_cell.length_c   1.000
_cell.angle_alpha   90.00
_cell.angle_beta   90.00
_cell.angle_gamma   90.00
#
_symmetry.space_group_name_H-M   'P 1'
#
loop_
_entity.id
_entity.type
_entity.pdbx_description
1 polymer ?
#
loop_
_entity_poly.entity_id
_entity_poly.type
_entity_poly.pdbx_seq_one_letter_code
_entity_poly.pdbx_strand_id
1 'polypeptide(L)'
;MPENEGPSPLLDQFKRGDVPREVREQAALGALALRPADQLTLLSWLSDDKDADVAKVAEQTLTRLAPAATRAALARPGVGEAVREFFAARGFEADASTGEASEMPLLPEHAETAEEPAEREKGPTELSLLPVVDKMKYAIKGTREQRGTLIRDSNKMVAMAVLGSPKLTIAEVEAFARMGNVAEDVLRAIGTTRPISRATP
;
A
#
# COMPACT_ATOMS: atom_id res chain seq x y z
N MET A 1 15.06 -11.37 -2.66
CA MET A 1 14.87 -9.99 -3.19
C MET A 1 14.70 -9.09 -1.98
N PRO A 2 15.39 -7.95 -1.85
CA PRO A 2 15.06 -7.05 -0.76
C PRO A 2 13.64 -6.55 -1.01
N GLU A 3 12.72 -6.92 -0.13
CA GLU A 3 11.42 -6.28 -0.08
C GLU A 3 11.67 -4.78 0.14
N ASN A 4 10.82 -3.90 -0.40
CA ASN A 4 10.98 -2.47 -0.21
C ASN A 4 10.63 -2.09 1.24
N GLU A 5 11.45 -2.45 2.22
CA GLU A 5 11.15 -2.44 3.67
C GLU A 5 10.98 -1.03 4.28
N GLY A 6 11.14 0.03 3.48
CA GLY A 6 10.97 1.42 3.90
C GLY A 6 9.51 1.91 3.91
N PRO A 7 9.27 3.09 4.50
CA PRO A 7 7.97 3.76 4.45
C PRO A 7 7.57 4.01 2.99
N SER A 8 6.36 3.59 2.64
CA SER A 8 5.83 3.74 1.29
C SER A 8 5.55 5.23 0.97
N PRO A 9 5.86 5.73 -0.24
CA PRO A 9 5.49 7.08 -0.68
C PRO A 9 3.99 7.38 -0.53
N LEU A 10 3.16 6.33 -0.56
CA LEU A 10 1.73 6.45 -0.31
C LEU A 10 1.43 6.85 1.15
N LEU A 11 2.14 6.29 2.13
CA LEU A 11 1.99 6.66 3.55
C LEU A 11 2.39 8.12 3.78
N ASP A 12 3.41 8.62 3.08
CA ASP A 12 3.81 10.02 3.17
C ASP A 12 2.71 10.97 2.70
N GLN A 13 1.89 10.54 1.74
CA GLN A 13 0.77 11.34 1.24
C GLN A 13 -0.37 11.42 2.27
N PHE A 14 -0.68 10.30 2.94
CA PHE A 14 -1.61 10.27 4.07
C PHE A 14 -1.11 11.13 5.23
N LYS A 15 0.18 11.01 5.58
CA LYS A 15 0.81 11.80 6.65
C LYS A 15 0.77 13.30 6.38
N ARG A 16 0.87 13.72 5.11
CA ARG A 16 0.73 15.12 4.68
C ARG A 16 -0.72 15.64 4.73
N GLY A 17 -1.71 14.75 4.91
CA GLY A 17 -3.13 15.11 5.00
C GLY A 17 -3.77 15.51 3.67
N ASP A 18 -3.05 15.33 2.56
CA ASP A 18 -3.44 15.73 1.21
C ASP A 18 -4.02 14.51 0.45
N VAL A 19 -5.01 13.87 1.10
CA VAL A 19 -5.74 12.70 0.60
C VAL A 19 -7.24 13.01 0.61
N PRO A 20 -7.96 12.83 -0.51
CA PRO A 20 -9.40 13.04 -0.58
C PRO A 20 -10.16 12.16 0.42
N ARG A 21 -11.30 12.67 0.94
CA ARG A 21 -12.16 11.96 1.90
C ARG A 21 -12.48 10.52 1.45
N GLU A 22 -12.90 10.37 0.20
CA GLU A 22 -13.25 9.07 -0.39
C GLU A 22 -12.10 8.06 -0.33
N VAL A 23 -10.87 8.50 -0.62
CA VAL A 23 -9.69 7.61 -0.57
C VAL A 23 -9.35 7.24 0.88
N ARG A 24 -9.55 8.15 1.84
CA ARG A 24 -9.39 7.85 3.27
C ARG A 24 -10.44 6.87 3.77
N GLU A 25 -11.68 7.01 3.32
CA GLU A 25 -12.77 6.08 3.63
C GLU A 25 -12.46 4.67 3.10
N GLN A 26 -11.95 4.57 1.86
CA GLN A 26 -11.53 3.30 1.28
C GLN A 26 -10.32 2.68 1.99
N ALA A 27 -9.39 3.51 2.47
CA ALA A 27 -8.29 3.06 3.33
C ALA A 27 -8.80 2.56 4.70
N ALA A 28 -9.77 3.26 5.29
CA ALA A 28 -10.40 2.88 6.56
C ALA A 28 -11.18 1.56 6.45
N LEU A 29 -11.80 1.28 5.29
CA LEU A 29 -12.42 -0.01 4.98
C LEU A 29 -11.40 -1.14 4.77
N GLY A 30 -10.10 -0.82 4.62
CA GLY A 30 -9.07 -1.79 4.26
C GLY A 30 -9.10 -2.21 2.79
N ALA A 31 -9.87 -1.53 1.94
CA ALA A 31 -10.08 -1.89 0.54
C ALA A 31 -8.91 -1.52 -0.40
N LEU A 32 -7.97 -0.71 0.09
CA LEU A 32 -6.75 -0.42 -0.66
C LEU A 32 -5.83 -1.65 -0.61
N ALA A 33 -5.38 -2.10 -1.79
CA ALA A 33 -4.53 -3.28 -1.91
C ALA A 33 -3.08 -3.02 -1.46
N LEU A 34 -2.89 -2.68 -0.19
CA LEU A 34 -1.61 -2.30 0.39
C LEU A 34 -0.85 -3.50 0.97
N ARG A 35 0.41 -3.26 1.32
CA ARG A 35 1.16 -4.20 2.15
C ARG A 35 0.54 -4.24 3.54
N PRO A 36 0.56 -5.39 4.23
CA PRO A 36 -0.02 -5.48 5.58
C PRO A 36 0.55 -4.45 6.57
N ALA A 37 1.86 -4.17 6.52
CA ALA A 37 2.49 -3.15 7.37
C ALA A 37 1.94 -1.73 7.13
N ASP A 38 1.75 -1.35 5.86
CA ASP A 38 1.20 -0.05 5.49
C ASP A 38 -0.27 0.05 5.90
N GLN A 39 -1.04 -1.03 5.71
CA GLN A 39 -2.45 -1.08 6.09
C GLN A 39 -2.65 -0.91 7.60
N LEU A 40 -1.85 -1.58 8.43
CA LEU A 40 -1.89 -1.39 9.90
C LEU A 40 -1.54 0.05 10.29
N THR A 41 -0.56 0.64 9.61
CA THR A 41 -0.16 2.03 9.85
C THR A 41 -1.30 3.00 9.51
N LEU A 42 -1.96 2.82 8.35
CA LEU A 42 -3.09 3.65 7.96
C LEU A 42 -4.29 3.47 8.89
N LEU A 43 -4.66 2.24 9.25
CA LEU A 43 -5.79 2.00 10.16
C LEU A 43 -5.55 2.63 11.55
N SER A 44 -4.30 2.58 12.05
CA SER A 44 -3.93 3.28 13.28
C SER A 44 -4.14 4.79 13.16
N TRP A 45 -3.66 5.42 12.08
CA TRP A 45 -3.84 6.87 11.88
C TRP A 45 -5.30 7.27 11.65
N LEU A 46 -6.04 6.48 10.86
CA LEU A 46 -7.42 6.78 10.50
C LEU A 46 -8.38 6.56 11.67
N SER A 47 -8.00 5.81 12.70
CA SER A 47 -8.82 5.67 13.92
C SER A 47 -9.08 7.00 14.65
N ASP A 48 -8.21 8.00 14.45
CA ASP A 48 -8.33 9.36 14.98
C ASP A 48 -8.46 10.39 13.84
N ASP A 49 -9.09 10.00 12.73
CA ASP A 49 -9.29 10.90 11.60
C ASP A 49 -10.20 12.08 11.97
N LYS A 50 -9.87 13.28 11.46
CA LYS A 50 -10.67 14.51 11.62
C LYS A 50 -12.13 14.37 11.18
N ASP A 51 -12.41 13.46 10.25
CA ASP A 51 -13.75 13.11 9.80
C ASP A 51 -14.26 11.92 10.62
N ALA A 52 -15.27 12.17 11.47
CA ALA A 52 -15.79 11.19 12.41
C ALA A 52 -16.36 9.93 11.74
N ASP A 53 -16.86 10.04 10.49
CA ASP A 53 -17.36 8.87 9.76
C ASP A 53 -16.19 7.99 9.33
N VAL A 54 -15.10 8.59 8.83
CA VAL A 54 -13.87 7.86 8.46
C VAL A 54 -13.26 7.18 9.69
N ALA A 55 -13.17 7.90 10.81
CA ALA A 55 -12.66 7.35 12.07
C ALA A 55 -13.50 6.17 12.58
N LYS A 56 -14.82 6.31 12.53
CA LYS A 56 -15.75 5.24 12.90
C LYS A 56 -15.58 4.01 12.02
N VAL A 57 -15.43 4.19 10.71
CA VAL A 57 -15.19 3.07 9.77
C VAL A 57 -13.86 2.39 10.09
N ALA A 58 -12.80 3.15 10.34
CA ALA A 58 -11.49 2.58 10.68
C ALA A 58 -11.55 1.75 11.98
N GLU A 59 -12.20 2.25 13.02
CA GLU A 59 -12.41 1.51 14.28
C GLU A 59 -13.24 0.23 14.07
N GLN A 60 -14.29 0.28 13.26
CA GLN A 60 -15.05 -0.92 12.90
C GLN A 60 -14.16 -1.95 12.18
N THR A 61 -13.34 -1.52 11.24
CA THR A 61 -12.39 -2.39 10.53
C THR A 61 -11.36 -3.01 11.47
N LEU A 62 -10.83 -2.24 12.43
CA LEU A 62 -9.87 -2.72 13.43
C LEU A 62 -10.45 -3.89 14.26
N THR A 63 -11.73 -3.86 14.62
CA THR A 63 -12.37 -4.96 15.37
C THR A 63 -12.48 -6.27 14.60
N ARG A 64 -12.36 -6.22 13.28
CA ARG A 64 -12.52 -7.36 12.37
C ARG A 64 -11.20 -7.97 11.90
N LEU A 65 -10.06 -7.42 12.33
CA LEU A 65 -8.74 -7.88 11.90
C LEU A 65 -8.48 -9.32 12.37
N ALA A 66 -7.92 -10.13 11.47
CA ALA A 66 -7.53 -11.50 11.76
C ALA A 66 -6.32 -11.50 12.73
N PRO A 67 -6.43 -12.11 13.93
CA PRO A 67 -5.39 -11.96 14.94
C PRO A 67 -4.02 -12.51 14.53
N ALA A 68 -3.97 -13.69 13.89
CA ALA A 68 -2.71 -14.28 13.45
C ALA A 68 -2.02 -13.42 12.38
N ALA A 69 -2.77 -12.99 11.35
CA ALA A 69 -2.25 -12.13 10.29
C ALA A 69 -1.78 -10.77 10.82
N THR A 70 -2.50 -10.20 11.78
CA THR A 70 -2.13 -8.92 12.41
C THR A 70 -0.81 -9.03 13.17
N ARG A 71 -0.64 -10.07 14.01
CA ARG A 71 0.61 -10.29 14.76
C ARG A 71 1.81 -10.53 13.84
N ALA A 72 1.63 -11.31 12.77
CA ALA A 72 2.65 -11.52 11.75
C ALA A 72 3.01 -10.23 11.00
N ALA A 73 2.01 -9.40 10.66
CA ALA A 73 2.25 -8.12 10.01
C ALA A 73 2.97 -7.11 10.93
N LEU A 74 2.67 -7.08 12.23
CA LEU A 74 3.36 -6.23 13.21
C LEU A 74 4.86 -6.59 13.37
N ALA A 75 5.21 -7.86 13.17
CA ALA A 75 6.58 -8.35 13.21
C ALA A 75 7.43 -7.92 12.00
N ARG A 76 6.80 -7.43 10.92
CA ARG A 76 7.52 -7.00 9.72
C ARG A 76 8.36 -5.75 9.96
N PRO A 77 9.52 -5.63 9.29
CA PRO A 77 10.23 -4.37 9.19
C PRO A 77 9.36 -3.33 8.45
N GLY A 78 9.38 -2.09 8.93
CA GLY A 78 8.56 -0.99 8.38
C GLY A 78 7.37 -0.58 9.23
N VAL A 79 6.93 -1.41 10.18
CA VAL A 79 5.93 -1.00 11.20
C VAL A 79 6.64 -0.21 12.31
N GLY A 80 6.27 1.06 12.47
CA GLY A 80 6.84 1.94 13.50
C GLY A 80 6.41 1.58 14.92
N GLU A 81 7.22 1.99 15.90
CA GLU A 81 6.99 1.71 17.34
C GLU A 81 5.61 2.19 17.81
N ALA A 82 5.21 3.40 17.48
CA ALA A 82 3.89 3.94 17.83
C ALA A 82 2.72 3.08 17.31
N VAL A 83 2.86 2.49 16.12
CA VAL A 83 1.84 1.57 15.56
C VAL A 83 1.84 0.27 16.37
N ARG A 84 3.02 -0.27 16.70
CA ARG A 84 3.12 -1.47 17.56
C ARG A 84 2.49 -1.25 18.93
N GLU A 85 2.73 -0.11 19.57
CA GLU A 85 2.11 0.26 20.85
C GLU A 85 0.60 0.37 20.74
N PHE A 86 0.08 1.00 19.67
CA PHE A 86 -1.35 1.14 19.42
C PHE A 86 -2.07 -0.21 19.33
N PHE A 87 -1.43 -1.19 18.68
CA PHE A 87 -1.96 -2.54 18.53
C PHE A 87 -1.72 -3.41 19.78
N ALA A 88 -0.60 -3.21 20.49
CA ALA A 88 -0.33 -3.88 21.77
C ALA A 88 -1.37 -3.49 22.83
N ALA A 89 -1.77 -2.22 22.89
CA ALA A 89 -2.85 -1.75 23.75
C ALA A 89 -4.21 -2.42 23.44
N ARG A 90 -4.37 -3.00 22.25
CA ARG A 90 -5.54 -3.77 21.79
C ARG A 90 -5.35 -5.29 21.89
N GLY A 91 -4.24 -5.77 22.48
CA GLY A 91 -3.95 -7.19 22.68
C GLY A 91 -3.28 -7.90 21.49
N PHE A 92 -2.73 -7.14 20.54
CA PHE A 92 -1.94 -7.67 19.43
C PHE A 92 -0.46 -7.37 19.64
N GLU A 93 0.32 -8.40 19.97
CA GLU A 93 1.78 -8.33 20.05
C GLU A 93 2.41 -8.92 18.78
N ALA A 94 3.54 -8.33 18.35
CA ALA A 94 4.25 -8.82 17.18
C ALA A 94 4.74 -10.26 17.40
N ASP A 95 4.37 -11.16 16.50
CA ASP A 95 4.77 -12.56 16.56
C ASP A 95 5.35 -13.00 15.22
N ALA A 96 6.67 -13.22 15.21
CA ALA A 96 7.42 -13.67 14.04
C ALA A 96 7.39 -15.21 13.86
N SER A 97 6.83 -15.97 14.81
CA SER A 97 6.84 -17.44 14.77
C SER A 97 5.92 -18.04 13.71
N THR A 98 5.11 -17.23 13.03
CA THR A 98 4.07 -17.73 12.11
C THR A 98 4.37 -17.34 10.67
N GLY A 99 5.19 -18.14 10.00
CA GLY A 99 5.54 -17.96 8.58
C GLY A 99 4.30 -18.00 7.68
N GLU A 100 3.38 -18.92 7.92
CA GLU A 100 2.14 -19.08 7.13
C GLU A 100 1.15 -17.92 7.32
N ALA A 101 1.09 -17.32 8.52
CA ALA A 101 0.22 -16.17 8.79
C ALA A 101 0.71 -14.88 8.13
N SER A 102 1.97 -14.83 7.68
CA SER A 102 2.49 -13.67 6.94
C SER A 102 1.82 -13.51 5.58
N GLU A 103 1.36 -14.61 4.97
CA GLU A 103 0.64 -14.60 3.69
C GLU A 103 -0.87 -14.50 3.85
N MET A 104 -1.38 -14.60 5.09
CA MET A 104 -2.81 -14.46 5.36
C MET A 104 -3.27 -13.00 5.20
N PRO A 105 -4.44 -12.78 4.56
CA PRO A 105 -5.06 -11.47 4.52
C PRO A 105 -5.38 -10.93 5.93
N LEU A 106 -5.22 -9.61 6.11
CA LEU A 106 -5.51 -8.94 7.38
C LEU A 106 -7.01 -8.94 7.73
N LEU A 107 -7.88 -8.90 6.72
CA LEU A 107 -9.33 -8.90 6.90
C LEU A 107 -9.93 -10.21 6.34
N PRO A 108 -10.80 -10.90 7.11
CA PRO A 108 -11.41 -12.16 6.68
C PRO A 108 -12.21 -12.04 5.37
N GLU A 109 -12.92 -10.92 5.16
CA GLU A 109 -13.69 -10.71 3.92
C GLU A 109 -12.81 -10.54 2.68
N HIS A 110 -11.54 -10.15 2.85
CA HIS A 110 -10.56 -10.12 1.76
C HIS A 110 -9.91 -11.49 1.53
N ALA A 111 -10.11 -12.48 2.41
CA ALA A 111 -9.67 -13.85 2.18
C ALA A 111 -10.47 -14.53 1.06
N GLU A 112 -11.72 -14.14 0.85
CA GLU A 112 -12.55 -14.60 -0.28
C GLU A 112 -12.30 -13.80 -1.57
N THR A 113 -11.74 -12.58 -1.48
CA THR A 113 -11.29 -11.80 -2.66
C THR A 113 -9.92 -12.24 -3.18
N ALA A 114 -9.36 -13.34 -2.68
CA ALA A 114 -8.10 -13.91 -3.15
C ALA A 114 -8.23 -14.62 -4.51
N GLU A 115 -9.45 -14.84 -5.02
CA GLU A 115 -9.72 -15.29 -6.37
C GLU A 115 -10.71 -14.34 -7.06
N GLU A 116 -10.25 -13.16 -7.50
CA GLU A 116 -10.83 -12.60 -8.72
C GLU A 116 -10.13 -13.31 -9.89
N PRO A 117 -10.91 -13.86 -10.85
CA PRO A 117 -10.39 -14.68 -11.94
C PRO A 117 -9.35 -13.85 -12.70
N ALA A 118 -8.52 -14.52 -13.50
CA ALA A 118 -7.70 -13.86 -14.51
C ALA A 118 -8.59 -13.02 -15.46
N GLU A 119 -9.00 -11.83 -15.02
CA GLU A 119 -9.59 -10.81 -15.85
C GLU A 119 -8.52 -10.51 -16.88
N ARG A 120 -8.88 -10.74 -18.15
CA ARG A 120 -8.13 -10.30 -19.34
C ARG A 120 -7.28 -9.09 -18.98
N GLU A 121 -5.95 -9.22 -19.11
CA GLU A 121 -5.03 -8.15 -18.76
C GLU A 121 -5.54 -6.83 -19.34
N LYS A 122 -6.05 -5.95 -18.46
CA LYS A 122 -6.65 -4.68 -18.90
C LYS A 122 -5.58 -3.88 -19.62
N GLY A 123 -5.90 -3.46 -20.84
CA GLY A 123 -5.01 -2.67 -21.67
C GLY A 123 -4.81 -1.27 -21.08
N PRO A 124 -3.79 -0.53 -21.55
CA PRO A 124 -3.45 0.80 -21.03
C PRO A 124 -4.61 1.81 -21.11
N THR A 125 -5.44 1.74 -22.14
CA THR A 125 -6.63 2.60 -22.30
C THR A 125 -7.71 2.26 -21.27
N GLU A 126 -7.91 0.97 -20.97
CA GLU A 126 -8.91 0.52 -20.00
C GLU A 126 -8.50 0.87 -18.57
N LEU A 127 -7.20 0.76 -18.24
CA LEU A 127 -6.67 1.18 -16.94
C LEU A 127 -6.92 2.65 -16.66
N SER A 128 -6.89 3.51 -17.70
CA SER A 128 -7.07 4.95 -17.54
C SER A 128 -8.50 5.34 -17.14
N LEU A 129 -9.49 4.49 -17.46
CA LEU A 129 -10.92 4.71 -17.18
C LEU A 129 -11.34 4.21 -15.79
N LEU A 130 -10.49 3.43 -15.12
CA LEU A 130 -10.83 2.86 -13.82
C LEU A 130 -10.96 3.92 -12.72
N PRO A 131 -11.73 3.66 -11.66
CA PRO A 131 -11.68 4.44 -10.43
C PRO A 131 -10.28 4.45 -9.83
N VAL A 132 -9.95 5.50 -9.07
CA VAL A 132 -8.63 5.68 -8.44
C VAL A 132 -8.24 4.47 -7.59
N VAL A 133 -9.18 3.92 -6.83
CA VAL A 133 -8.97 2.75 -5.97
C VAL A 133 -8.58 1.52 -6.79
N ASP A 134 -9.27 1.26 -7.89
CA ASP A 134 -8.96 0.10 -8.73
C ASP A 134 -7.63 0.29 -9.47
N LYS A 135 -7.32 1.50 -9.91
CA LYS A 135 -5.98 1.82 -10.43
C LYS A 135 -4.89 1.54 -9.40
N MET A 136 -5.11 1.89 -8.13
CA MET A 136 -4.16 1.57 -7.04
C MET A 136 -4.01 0.05 -6.84
N LYS A 137 -5.07 -0.76 -7.03
CA LYS A 137 -4.97 -2.23 -7.01
C LYS A 137 -4.04 -2.75 -8.11
N TYR A 138 -4.22 -2.27 -9.34
CA TYR A 138 -3.34 -2.63 -10.47
C TYR A 138 -1.92 -2.08 -10.31
N ALA A 139 -1.73 -0.96 -9.61
CA ALA A 139 -0.39 -0.44 -9.31
C ALA A 139 0.44 -1.42 -8.45
N ILE A 140 -0.21 -2.13 -7.51
CA ILE A 140 0.46 -3.02 -6.57
C ILE A 140 0.51 -4.46 -7.10
N LYS A 141 -0.61 -4.98 -7.64
CA LYS A 141 -0.71 -6.37 -8.10
C LYS A 141 -0.39 -6.57 -9.58
N GLY A 142 -0.55 -5.53 -10.40
CA GLY A 142 -0.50 -5.60 -11.86
C GLY A 142 0.88 -5.84 -12.47
N THR A 143 0.90 -5.97 -13.80
CA THR A 143 2.10 -6.27 -14.59
C THR A 143 3.02 -5.06 -14.73
N ARG A 144 4.24 -5.29 -15.22
CA ARG A 144 5.21 -4.23 -15.52
C ARG A 144 4.65 -3.17 -16.49
N GLU A 145 3.90 -3.59 -17.49
CA GLU A 145 3.30 -2.67 -18.48
C GLU A 145 2.18 -1.83 -17.87
N GLN A 146 1.36 -2.44 -17.03
CA GLN A 146 0.31 -1.75 -16.28
C GLN A 146 0.92 -0.69 -15.36
N ARG A 147 1.98 -1.03 -14.62
CA ARG A 147 2.73 -0.06 -13.80
C ARG A 147 3.35 1.07 -14.62
N GLY A 148 3.90 0.76 -15.80
CA GLY A 148 4.42 1.77 -16.72
C GLY A 148 3.35 2.70 -17.30
N THR A 149 2.08 2.28 -17.31
CA THR A 149 0.95 3.15 -17.65
C THR A 149 0.55 4.00 -16.45
N LEU A 150 0.35 3.36 -15.29
CA LEU A 150 -0.15 3.98 -14.07
C LEU A 150 0.82 4.98 -13.42
N ILE A 151 2.13 4.85 -13.65
CA ILE A 151 3.13 5.81 -13.15
C ILE A 151 2.96 7.22 -13.75
N ARG A 152 2.28 7.30 -14.90
CA ARG A 152 1.97 8.55 -15.62
C ARG A 152 0.54 9.02 -15.38
N ASP A 153 -0.18 8.39 -14.45
CA ASP A 153 -1.56 8.78 -14.16
C ASP A 153 -1.61 10.21 -13.63
N SER A 154 -2.62 10.95 -14.07
CA SER A 154 -2.89 12.31 -13.58
C SER A 154 -3.10 12.38 -12.06
N ASN A 155 -3.56 11.29 -11.45
CA ASN A 155 -3.75 11.18 -10.01
C ASN A 155 -2.45 10.73 -9.33
N LYS A 156 -1.86 11.63 -8.54
CA LYS A 156 -0.65 11.38 -7.77
C LYS A 156 -0.72 10.14 -6.87
N MET A 157 -1.88 9.80 -6.32
CA MET A 157 -2.03 8.62 -5.44
C MET A 157 -1.74 7.33 -6.17
N VAL A 158 -2.20 7.24 -7.42
CA VAL A 158 -1.97 6.09 -8.29
C VAL A 158 -0.49 5.99 -8.63
N ALA A 159 0.13 7.11 -9.02
CA ALA A 159 1.55 7.15 -9.34
C ALA A 159 2.43 6.81 -8.11
N MET A 160 2.11 7.33 -6.92
CA MET A 160 2.80 6.97 -5.66
C MET A 160 2.61 5.49 -5.30
N ALA A 161 1.42 4.93 -5.52
CA ALA A 161 1.15 3.52 -5.26
C ALA A 161 2.00 2.59 -6.14
N VAL A 162 2.31 3.00 -7.38
CA VAL A 162 3.23 2.25 -8.25
C VAL A 162 4.64 2.20 -7.64
N LEU A 163 5.12 3.31 -7.09
CA LEU A 163 6.43 3.36 -6.42
C LEU A 163 6.49 2.53 -5.12
N GLY A 164 5.36 2.39 -4.44
CA GLY A 164 5.21 1.55 -3.24
C GLY A 164 5.03 0.06 -3.55
N SER A 165 4.98 -0.35 -4.82
CA SER A 165 4.75 -1.75 -5.19
C SER A 165 5.92 -2.65 -4.77
N PRO A 166 5.67 -3.80 -4.13
CA PRO A 166 6.72 -4.75 -3.77
C PRO A 166 7.36 -5.43 -5.00
N LYS A 167 6.68 -5.39 -6.16
CA LYS A 167 7.15 -5.96 -7.43
C LYS A 167 7.93 -4.96 -8.28
N LEU A 168 8.18 -3.76 -7.77
CA LEU A 168 8.89 -2.71 -8.49
C LEU A 168 10.38 -3.06 -8.60
N THR A 169 10.89 -3.09 -9.83
CA THR A 169 12.30 -3.41 -10.10
C THR A 169 13.14 -2.17 -10.35
N ILE A 170 14.46 -2.27 -10.15
CA ILE A 170 15.42 -1.17 -10.44
C ILE A 170 15.31 -0.74 -11.91
N ALA A 171 15.20 -1.69 -12.84
CA ALA A 171 15.06 -1.41 -14.27
C ALA A 171 13.79 -0.61 -14.60
N GLU A 172 12.70 -0.81 -13.85
CA GLU A 172 11.50 0.02 -13.97
C GLU A 172 11.72 1.41 -13.41
N VAL A 173 12.36 1.55 -12.24
CA VAL A 173 12.68 2.86 -11.65
C VAL A 173 13.56 3.69 -12.58
N GLU A 174 14.59 3.09 -13.17
CA GLU A 174 15.45 3.76 -14.16
C GLU A 174 14.66 4.17 -15.40
N ALA A 175 13.75 3.32 -15.88
CA ALA A 175 12.88 3.65 -17.00
C ALA A 175 11.96 4.82 -16.66
N PHE A 176 11.33 4.82 -15.48
CA PHE A 176 10.42 5.87 -15.03
C PHE A 176 11.16 7.21 -14.85
N ALA A 177 12.37 7.20 -14.30
CA ALA A 177 13.20 8.39 -14.16
C ALA A 177 13.60 9.02 -15.51
N ARG A 178 13.65 8.23 -16.59
CA ARG A 178 13.93 8.71 -17.95
C ARG A 178 12.67 9.21 -18.67
N MET A 179 11.47 8.98 -18.15
CA MET A 179 10.23 9.41 -18.77
C MET A 179 9.96 10.90 -18.48
N GLY A 180 9.73 11.69 -19.53
CA GLY A 180 9.49 13.13 -19.41
C GLY A 180 8.06 13.52 -18.98
N ASN A 181 7.14 12.56 -18.88
CA ASN A 181 5.73 12.79 -18.53
C ASN A 181 5.32 12.21 -17.17
N VAL A 182 6.30 11.99 -16.31
CA VAL A 182 6.09 11.57 -14.92
C VAL A 182 6.06 12.82 -14.03
N ALA A 183 5.16 12.86 -13.04
CA ALA A 183 5.01 14.03 -12.17
C ALA A 183 6.28 14.30 -11.32
N GLU A 184 6.58 15.57 -11.05
CA GLU A 184 7.81 15.96 -10.32
C GLU A 184 7.91 15.31 -8.94
N ASP A 185 6.79 15.18 -8.22
CA ASP A 185 6.73 14.51 -6.93
C ASP A 185 7.14 13.03 -7.01
N VAL A 186 6.82 12.35 -8.11
CA VAL A 186 7.21 10.96 -8.37
C VAL A 186 8.72 10.88 -8.59
N LEU A 187 9.29 11.79 -9.38
CA LEU A 187 10.73 11.87 -9.61
C LEU A 187 11.48 12.20 -8.33
N ARG A 188 10.93 13.11 -7.52
CA ARG A 188 11.45 13.45 -6.19
C ARG A 188 11.41 12.23 -5.26
N ALA A 189 10.29 11.50 -5.22
CA ALA A 189 10.15 10.29 -4.43
C ALA A 189 11.20 9.25 -4.83
N ILE A 190 11.38 9.00 -6.13
CA ILE A 190 12.44 8.12 -6.68
C ILE A 190 13.84 8.56 -6.19
N GLY A 191 14.12 9.86 -6.18
CA GLY A 191 15.40 10.39 -5.72
C GLY A 191 15.63 10.34 -4.21
N THR A 192 14.55 10.32 -3.41
CA THR A 192 14.62 10.28 -1.93
C THR A 192 14.65 8.87 -1.34
N THR A 193 14.09 7.87 -2.03
CA THR A 193 14.30 6.47 -1.68
C THR A 193 15.77 6.14 -1.88
N ARG A 194 16.50 5.98 -0.76
CA ARG A 194 17.91 5.53 -0.73
C ARG A 194 18.08 4.32 -1.67
N PRO A 195 19.24 4.20 -2.34
CA PRO A 195 19.40 3.22 -3.39
C PRO A 195 19.12 1.83 -2.84
N ILE A 196 18.30 1.05 -3.56
CA ILE A 196 18.35 -0.40 -3.48
C ILE A 196 19.82 -0.73 -3.68
N SER A 197 20.45 -1.24 -2.63
CA SER A 197 21.87 -1.54 -2.59
C SER A 197 22.25 -2.25 -3.89
N ARG A 198 23.16 -1.64 -4.65
CA ARG A 198 23.83 -2.29 -5.77
C ARG A 198 24.50 -3.54 -5.20
N ALA A 199 23.86 -4.68 -5.34
CA ALA A 199 24.60 -5.92 -5.40
C ALA A 199 25.40 -5.84 -6.71
N THR A 200 26.68 -5.49 -6.58
CA THR A 200 27.68 -5.64 -7.63
C THR A 200 28.94 -6.21 -7.00
N PRO A 201 29.77 -6.94 -7.76
CA PRO A 201 29.58 -7.40 -9.15
C PRO A 201 29.16 -8.88 -9.26
#